data_AF-A0AA85K9I1-F1
#
_entry.id   AF-A0AA85K9I1-F1
#
_cell.length_a   1.000
_cell.length_b   1.000
_cell.length_c   1.000
_cell.angle_alpha   90.00
_cell.angle_beta   90.00
_cell.angle_gamma   90.00
#
_symmetry.space_group_name_H-M   'P 1'
#
loop_
_entity.id
_entity.type
_entity.pdbx_description
1 polymer ?
#
loop_
_entity_poly.entity_id
_entity_poly.type
_entity_poly.pdbx_seq_one_letter_code
_entity_poly.pdbx_strand_id
1 'polypeptide(L)'
;MELHSTTVHKFYSYINDTYALPTRKLINKLTRLSQTEARFTNHRIFNSRCLKNHLIPKYLRLRSTITSSKITSTAEHVSRLCLKEELHRITVKLNNIRNQIEKLKHKLKYVVNDKDYIIVVETSRKARESAFRNSKITQIKKLNKLNEEKNTTNEIDVNASFNRTKWVTNLSSRGN
;
A
#
# COMPACT_ATOMS: atom_id res chain seq x y z
N MET A 1 -18.61 3.29 -21.33
CA MET A 1 -18.10 4.04 -20.15
C MET A 1 -18.59 5.50 -20.12
N GLU A 2 -19.15 6.05 -21.20
CA GLU A 2 -19.51 7.47 -21.30
C GLU A 2 -20.77 7.88 -20.51
N LEU A 3 -21.81 7.04 -20.48
CA LEU A 3 -23.06 7.30 -19.75
C LEU A 3 -22.87 7.58 -18.25
N HIS A 4 -21.84 7.00 -17.63
CA HIS A 4 -21.57 7.19 -16.21
C HIS A 4 -20.90 8.55 -15.94
N SER A 5 -20.09 9.05 -16.88
CA SER A 5 -19.40 10.34 -16.78
C SER A 5 -20.37 11.51 -16.92
N THR A 6 -21.29 11.43 -17.89
CA THR A 6 -22.29 12.48 -18.14
C THR A 6 -23.25 12.65 -16.96
N THR A 7 -23.67 11.53 -16.36
CA THR A 7 -24.57 11.53 -15.19
C THR A 7 -23.89 12.12 -13.94
N VAL A 8 -22.60 11.83 -13.73
CA VAL A 8 -21.84 12.37 -12.61
C VAL A 8 -21.59 13.87 -12.78
N HIS A 9 -21.30 14.33 -13.99
CA HIS A 9 -21.13 15.77 -14.27
C HIS A 9 -22.43 16.55 -14.02
N LYS A 10 -23.58 16.01 -14.46
CA LYS A 10 -24.90 16.59 -14.20
C LYS A 10 -25.20 16.67 -12.70
N PHE A 11 -24.85 15.63 -11.92
CA PHE A 11 -25.04 15.62 -10.47
C PHE A 11 -24.19 16.68 -9.76
N TYR A 12 -22.91 16.85 -10.12
CA TYR A 12 -22.07 17.87 -9.48
C TYR A 12 -22.46 19.30 -9.85
N SER A 13 -23.01 19.51 -11.05
CA SER A 13 -23.62 20.79 -11.43
C SER A 13 -24.85 21.06 -10.55
N TYR A 14 -25.77 20.09 -10.50
CA TYR A 14 -26.97 20.17 -9.67
C TYR A 14 -26.68 20.50 -8.20
N ILE A 15 -25.69 19.82 -7.61
CA ILE A 15 -25.27 20.07 -6.21
C ILE A 15 -24.73 21.50 -6.04
N ASN A 16 -23.99 22.01 -7.02
CA ASN A 16 -23.45 23.36 -6.97
C ASN A 16 -24.56 24.41 -7.04
N ASP A 17 -25.56 24.18 -7.88
CA ASP A 17 -26.67 25.09 -8.10
C ASP A 17 -27.66 25.06 -6.91
N THR A 18 -27.82 23.90 -6.27
CA THR A 18 -28.78 23.70 -5.16
C THR A 18 -28.20 24.03 -3.78
N TYR A 19 -26.94 23.64 -3.51
CA TYR A 19 -26.33 23.71 -2.16
C TYR A 19 -25.06 24.56 -2.09
N ALA A 20 -24.73 25.25 -3.18
CA ALA A 20 -23.53 26.06 -3.36
C ALA A 20 -22.20 25.28 -3.31
N LEU A 21 -21.13 26.00 -3.66
CA LEU A 21 -19.77 25.49 -3.76
C LEU A 21 -19.21 24.84 -2.46
N PRO A 22 -19.48 25.34 -1.24
CA PRO A 22 -18.96 24.73 -0.01
C PRO A 22 -19.42 23.27 0.17
N THR A 23 -20.68 22.97 -0.12
CA THR A 23 -21.25 21.62 -0.02
C THR A 23 -20.61 20.68 -1.03
N ARG A 24 -20.42 21.15 -2.28
CA ARG A 24 -19.68 20.41 -3.30
C ARG A 24 -18.25 20.07 -2.85
N LYS A 25 -17.55 21.00 -2.19
CA LYS A 25 -16.19 20.76 -1.65
C LYS A 25 -16.21 19.66 -0.57
N LEU A 26 -17.24 19.61 0.28
CA LEU A 26 -17.38 18.55 1.29
C LEU A 26 -17.61 17.18 0.65
N ILE A 27 -18.47 17.09 -0.38
CA ILE A 27 -18.73 15.84 -1.13
C ILE A 27 -17.46 15.35 -1.84
N ASN A 28 -16.73 16.25 -2.48
CA ASN A 28 -15.44 15.93 -3.10
C ASN A 28 -14.42 15.43 -2.07
N LYS A 29 -14.38 16.06 -0.89
CA LYS A 29 -13.50 15.64 0.21
C LYS A 29 -13.86 14.25 0.71
N LEU A 30 -15.15 13.95 0.90
CA LEU A 30 -15.64 12.61 1.26
C LEU A 30 -15.16 11.58 0.24
N THR A 31 -15.42 11.81 -1.04
CA THR A 31 -15.03 10.90 -2.12
C THR A 31 -13.52 10.64 -2.13
N ARG A 32 -12.71 11.71 -2.03
CA ARG A 32 -11.23 11.60 -1.99
C ARG A 32 -10.75 10.82 -0.77
N LEU A 33 -11.34 11.06 0.41
CA LEU A 33 -10.98 10.33 1.63
C LEU A 33 -11.39 8.85 1.53
N SER A 34 -12.56 8.52 1.00
CA SER A 34 -12.99 7.14 0.80
C SER A 34 -12.07 6.37 -0.17
N GLN A 35 -11.64 7.00 -1.27
CA GLN A 35 -10.62 6.42 -2.16
C GLN A 35 -9.26 6.26 -1.46
N THR A 36 -8.89 7.21 -0.62
CA THR A 36 -7.64 7.16 0.15
C THR A 36 -7.67 6.03 1.18
N GLU A 37 -8.79 5.85 1.89
CA GLU A 37 -9.02 4.73 2.81
C GLU A 37 -8.83 3.38 2.09
N ALA A 38 -9.39 3.22 0.89
CA ALA A 38 -9.23 2.01 0.08
C ALA A 38 -7.75 1.74 -0.26
N ARG A 39 -7.00 2.77 -0.68
CA ARG A 39 -5.56 2.65 -0.99
C ARG A 39 -4.75 2.27 0.24
N PHE A 40 -4.97 2.91 1.38
CA PHE A 40 -4.30 2.58 2.63
C PHE A 40 -4.68 1.19 3.15
N THR A 41 -5.93 0.76 2.96
CA THR A 41 -6.37 -0.61 3.31
C THR A 41 -5.57 -1.64 2.53
N ASN A 42 -5.44 -1.48 1.22
CA ASN A 42 -4.62 -2.38 0.40
C ASN A 42 -3.13 -2.30 0.75
N HIS A 43 -2.61 -1.12 1.08
CA HIS A 43 -1.23 -0.98 1.50
C HIS A 43 -0.93 -1.71 2.82
N ARG A 44 -1.86 -1.62 3.79
CA ARG A 44 -1.80 -2.39 5.04
C ARG A 44 -1.82 -3.89 4.78
N ILE A 45 -2.73 -4.36 3.91
CA ILE A 45 -2.83 -5.77 3.53
C ILE A 45 -1.51 -6.24 2.89
N PHE A 46 -0.95 -5.45 1.98
CA PHE A 46 0.34 -5.75 1.35
C PHE A 46 1.46 -5.87 2.39
N ASN A 47 1.65 -4.88 3.26
CA ASN A 47 2.70 -4.93 4.28
C ASN A 47 2.50 -6.09 5.26
N SER A 48 1.25 -6.41 5.62
CA SER A 48 0.93 -7.57 6.46
C SER A 48 1.31 -8.89 5.78
N ARG A 49 1.05 -9.04 4.48
CA ARG A 49 1.48 -10.20 3.69
C ARG A 49 3.00 -10.29 3.60
N CYS A 50 3.68 -9.16 3.40
CA CYS A 50 5.15 -9.13 3.41
C CYS A 50 5.69 -9.63 4.74
N LEU A 51 5.14 -9.17 5.86
CA LEU A 51 5.56 -9.61 7.19
C LEU A 51 5.35 -11.12 7.39
N LYS A 52 4.18 -11.65 7.00
CA LYS A 52 3.85 -13.09 7.08
C LYS A 52 4.78 -13.97 6.24
N ASN A 53 5.16 -13.51 5.05
CA ASN A 53 6.00 -14.27 4.12
C ASN A 53 7.50 -14.00 4.30
N HIS A 54 7.88 -13.28 5.36
CA HIS A 54 9.25 -12.84 5.63
C HIS A 54 9.88 -12.06 4.45
N LEU A 55 9.07 -11.26 3.77
CA LEU A 55 9.49 -10.36 2.69
C LEU A 55 9.69 -8.95 3.23
N ILE A 56 10.69 -8.26 2.72
CA ILE A 56 10.95 -6.85 3.02
C ILE A 56 10.62 -6.04 1.75
N PRO A 57 9.62 -5.15 1.79
CA PRO A 57 9.35 -4.27 0.66
C PRO A 57 10.57 -3.43 0.30
N LYS A 58 10.82 -3.21 -1.01
CA LYS A 58 12.01 -2.49 -1.48
C LYS A 58 12.21 -1.11 -0.85
N TYR A 59 11.12 -0.39 -0.61
CA TYR A 59 11.15 0.95 -0.03
C TYR A 59 11.50 0.97 1.48
N LEU A 60 11.51 -0.19 2.15
CA LEU A 60 11.93 -0.35 3.55
C LEU A 60 13.22 -1.18 3.67
N ARG A 61 13.78 -1.65 2.56
CA ARG A 61 14.98 -2.47 2.56
C ARG A 61 16.20 -1.58 2.75
N LEU A 62 16.82 -1.67 3.91
CA LEU A 62 18.11 -1.05 4.17
C LEU A 62 19.19 -1.78 3.38
N ARG A 63 20.05 -1.03 2.70
CA ARG A 63 21.22 -1.54 1.99
C ARG A 63 22.47 -1.04 2.69
N SER A 64 23.38 -1.97 2.98
CA SER A 64 24.73 -1.67 3.45
C SER A 64 25.70 -1.69 2.28
N THR A 65 26.67 -0.79 2.27
CA THR A 65 27.82 -0.83 1.35
C THR A 65 28.82 -1.91 1.75
N ILE A 66 28.82 -2.31 3.02
CA ILE A 66 29.70 -3.35 3.57
C ILE A 66 28.98 -4.70 3.47
N THR A 67 29.64 -5.67 2.83
CA THR A 67 29.12 -7.02 2.54
C THR A 67 29.29 -8.03 3.67
N SER A 68 29.64 -7.58 4.88
CA SER A 68 29.77 -8.47 6.04
C SER A 68 28.43 -9.11 6.41
N SER A 69 28.43 -10.42 6.64
CA SER A 69 27.24 -11.19 7.03
C SER A 69 26.57 -10.68 8.30
N LYS A 70 27.34 -10.17 9.26
CA LYS A 70 26.83 -9.54 10.49
C LYS A 70 26.08 -8.23 10.19
N ILE A 71 26.59 -7.44 9.25
CA ILE A 71 25.99 -6.16 8.89
C ILE A 71 24.73 -6.38 8.04
N THR A 72 24.76 -7.32 7.10
CA THR A 72 23.59 -7.65 6.28
C THR A 72 22.45 -8.22 7.12
N SER A 73 22.73 -9.14 8.05
CA SER A 73 21.73 -9.67 8.98
C SER A 73 21.14 -8.59 9.90
N THR A 74 21.98 -7.68 10.40
CA THR A 74 21.51 -6.52 11.20
C THR A 74 20.61 -5.61 10.36
N ALA A 75 21.02 -5.28 9.13
CA ALA A 75 20.23 -4.45 8.22
C ALA A 75 18.87 -5.08 7.88
N GLU A 76 18.82 -6.40 7.68
CA GLU A 76 17.57 -7.14 7.49
C GLU A 76 16.69 -7.12 8.73
N HIS A 77 17.27 -7.30 9.91
CA HIS A 77 16.54 -7.23 11.18
C HIS A 77 15.89 -5.85 11.36
N VAL A 78 16.66 -4.77 11.17
CA VAL A 78 16.15 -3.40 11.26
C VAL A 78 15.08 -3.15 10.21
N SER A 79 15.28 -3.61 8.97
CA SER A 79 14.26 -3.47 7.90
C SER A 79 12.92 -4.14 8.26
N ARG A 80 12.96 -5.28 8.99
CA ARG A 80 11.74 -5.92 9.51
C ARG A 80 11.09 -5.13 10.65
N LEU A 81 11.88 -4.51 11.52
CA LEU A 81 11.35 -3.59 12.54
C LEU A 81 10.66 -2.39 11.88
N CYS A 82 11.27 -1.79 10.85
CA CYS A 82 10.66 -0.72 10.06
C CYS A 82 9.34 -1.16 9.43
N LEU A 83 9.22 -2.40 8.94
CA LEU A 83 7.96 -2.93 8.40
C LEU A 83 6.86 -3.05 9.46
N LYS A 84 7.20 -3.48 10.69
CA LYS A 84 6.24 -3.53 11.81
C LYS A 84 5.77 -2.14 12.21
N GLU A 85 6.69 -1.19 12.31
CA GLU A 85 6.36 0.20 12.64
C GLU A 85 5.51 0.84 11.54
N GLU A 86 5.85 0.61 10.27
CA GLU A 86 5.05 1.13 9.15
C GLU A 86 3.63 0.55 9.16
N LEU A 87 3.45 -0.73 9.53
CA LEU A 87 2.12 -1.32 9.73
C LEU A 87 1.34 -0.63 10.85
N HIS A 88 2.01 -0.32 11.96
CA HIS A 88 1.39 0.42 13.07
C HIS A 88 0.95 1.81 12.62
N ARG A 89 1.87 2.59 12.03
CA ARG A 89 1.62 3.93 11.49
C ARG A 89 0.48 3.96 10.48
N ILE A 90 0.45 3.01 9.53
CA ILE A 90 -0.64 2.87 8.55
C ILE A 90 -1.97 2.59 9.27
N THR A 91 -1.97 1.72 10.28
CA THR A 91 -3.19 1.37 11.02
C THR A 91 -3.76 2.58 11.75
N VAL A 92 -2.92 3.36 12.46
CA VAL A 92 -3.33 4.61 13.11
C VAL A 92 -3.88 5.61 12.10
N LYS A 93 -3.17 5.82 10.98
CA LYS A 93 -3.60 6.74 9.92
C LYS A 93 -4.94 6.32 9.30
N LEU A 94 -5.15 5.03 9.09
CA LEU A 94 -6.37 4.48 8.52
C LEU A 94 -7.57 4.65 9.47
N ASN A 95 -7.37 4.50 10.78
CA ASN A 95 -8.41 4.81 11.77
C ASN A 95 -8.77 6.30 11.76
N ASN A 96 -7.77 7.20 11.69
CA ASN A 96 -8.03 8.64 11.57
C ASN A 96 -8.83 8.97 10.30
N ILE A 97 -8.47 8.39 9.14
CA ILE A 97 -9.20 8.59 7.88
C ILE A 97 -10.66 8.12 8.02
N ARG A 98 -10.91 6.95 8.61
CA ARG A 98 -12.27 6.45 8.86
C ARG A 98 -13.07 7.39 9.75
N ASN A 99 -12.47 7.87 10.84
CA ASN A 99 -13.12 8.84 11.72
C ASN A 99 -13.46 10.15 10.98
N GLN A 100 -12.58 10.64 10.10
CA GLN A 100 -12.85 11.81 9.27
C GLN A 100 -13.97 11.58 8.26
N ILE A 101 -14.04 10.39 7.66
CA ILE A 101 -15.13 10.00 6.75
C ILE A 101 -16.46 10.03 7.50
N GLU A 102 -16.54 9.41 8.68
CA GLU A 102 -17.79 9.39 9.46
C GLU A 102 -18.21 10.79 9.92
N LYS A 103 -17.26 11.63 10.38
CA LYS A 103 -17.54 13.04 10.69
C LYS A 103 -18.07 13.81 9.47
N LEU A 104 -17.54 13.57 8.28
CA LEU A 104 -18.00 14.21 7.06
C LEU A 104 -19.38 13.71 6.62
N LYS A 105 -19.65 12.42 6.72
CA LYS A 105 -20.99 11.86 6.46
C LYS A 105 -22.03 12.48 7.39
N HIS A 106 -21.73 12.52 8.69
CA HIS A 106 -22.59 13.15 9.67
C HIS A 106 -22.84 14.62 9.30
N LYS A 107 -21.79 15.39 9.01
CA LYS A 107 -21.93 16.79 8.59
C LYS A 107 -22.80 16.93 7.34
N LEU A 108 -22.58 16.10 6.32
CA LEU A 108 -23.35 16.16 5.07
C LEU A 108 -24.82 15.83 5.28
N LYS A 109 -25.16 14.91 6.19
CA LYS A 109 -26.54 14.56 6.51
C LYS A 109 -27.39 15.76 6.96
N TYR A 110 -26.78 16.77 7.59
CA TYR A 110 -27.49 18.00 8.01
C TYR A 110 -27.46 19.12 6.97
N VAL A 111 -26.66 18.98 5.90
CA VAL A 111 -26.46 20.04 4.90
C VAL A 111 -27.23 19.76 3.61
N VAL A 112 -27.46 18.49 3.28
CA VAL A 112 -28.20 18.09 2.08
C VAL A 112 -29.45 17.30 2.46
N ASN A 113 -30.46 17.30 1.58
CA ASN A 113 -31.65 16.49 1.80
C ASN A 113 -31.32 14.98 1.78
N ASP A 114 -32.22 14.15 2.33
CA ASP A 114 -31.97 12.71 2.47
C ASP A 114 -31.77 11.98 1.14
N LYS A 115 -32.47 12.40 0.07
CA LYS A 115 -32.33 11.77 -1.26
C LYS A 115 -30.93 12.01 -1.83
N ASP A 116 -30.46 13.25 -1.77
CA ASP A 116 -29.13 13.63 -2.25
C ASP A 116 -28.03 13.04 -1.38
N TYR A 117 -28.25 12.96 -0.06
CA TYR A 117 -27.33 12.30 0.87
C TYR A 117 -27.07 10.85 0.47
N ILE A 118 -28.13 10.09 0.17
CA ILE A 118 -28.01 8.69 -0.28
C ILE A 118 -27.16 8.62 -1.56
N ILE A 119 -27.41 9.49 -2.54
CA ILE A 119 -26.66 9.53 -3.81
C ILE A 119 -25.18 9.87 -3.56
N VAL A 120 -24.88 10.82 -2.67
CA VAL A 120 -23.51 11.21 -2.30
C VAL A 120 -22.75 10.05 -1.66
N VAL A 121 -23.37 9.37 -0.69
CA VAL A 121 -22.76 8.23 0.01
C VAL A 121 -22.51 7.08 -0.97
N GLU A 122 -23.48 6.79 -1.82
CA GLU A 122 -23.38 5.74 -2.82
C GLU A 122 -22.30 6.02 -3.87
N THR A 123 -22.21 7.27 -4.34
CA THR A 123 -21.17 7.71 -5.28
C THR A 123 -19.78 7.58 -4.64
N SER A 124 -19.64 7.98 -3.37
CA SER A 124 -18.38 7.85 -2.63
C SER A 124 -18.00 6.38 -2.40
N ARG A 125 -18.99 5.50 -2.16
CA ARG A 125 -18.80 4.05 -2.02
C ARG A 125 -18.30 3.43 -3.32
N LYS A 126 -18.94 3.71 -4.46
CA LYS A 126 -18.48 3.24 -5.78
C LYS A 126 -17.06 3.70 -6.10
N ALA A 127 -16.75 4.96 -5.80
CA ALA A 127 -15.41 5.50 -5.97
C ALA A 127 -14.36 4.77 -5.11
N ARG A 128 -14.70 4.47 -3.84
CA ARG A 128 -13.87 3.65 -2.94
C ARG A 128 -13.63 2.25 -3.51
N GLU A 129 -14.68 1.58 -3.98
CA GLU A 129 -14.59 0.23 -4.52
C GLU A 129 -13.70 0.16 -5.76
N SER A 130 -13.86 1.11 -6.67
CA SER A 130 -13.00 1.24 -7.85
C SER A 130 -11.54 1.46 -7.45
N ALA A 131 -11.26 2.39 -6.54
CA ALA A 131 -9.91 2.62 -6.02
C ALA A 131 -9.34 1.38 -5.32
N PHE A 132 -10.16 0.63 -4.59
CA PHE A 132 -9.76 -0.59 -3.92
C PHE A 132 -9.36 -1.68 -4.92
N ARG A 133 -10.17 -1.91 -5.96
CA ARG A 133 -9.87 -2.91 -7.00
C ARG A 133 -8.56 -2.59 -7.72
N ASN A 134 -8.42 -1.34 -8.17
CA ASN A 134 -7.22 -0.90 -8.90
C ASN A 134 -5.96 -1.01 -8.03
N SER A 135 -6.03 -0.52 -6.79
CA SER A 135 -4.89 -0.59 -5.87
C SER A 135 -4.54 -2.04 -5.49
N LYS A 136 -5.54 -2.93 -5.31
CA LYS A 136 -5.33 -4.35 -5.03
C LYS A 136 -4.51 -5.02 -6.14
N ILE A 137 -4.85 -4.78 -7.41
CA ILE A 137 -4.13 -5.33 -8.56
C ILE A 137 -2.66 -4.91 -8.52
N THR A 138 -2.38 -3.62 -8.32
CA THR A 138 -1.00 -3.12 -8.22
C THR A 138 -0.23 -3.75 -7.06
N GLN A 139 -0.85 -3.89 -5.88
CA GLN A 139 -0.19 -4.50 -4.72
C GLN A 139 0.07 -6.00 -4.90
N ILE A 140 -0.83 -6.72 -5.58
CA ILE A 140 -0.61 -8.14 -5.92
C ILE A 140 0.59 -8.26 -6.86
N LYS A 141 0.65 -7.46 -7.93
CA LYS A 141 1.81 -7.44 -8.84
C LYS A 141 3.13 -7.17 -8.09
N LYS A 142 3.13 -6.20 -7.18
CA LYS A 142 4.29 -5.90 -6.32
C LYS A 142 4.69 -7.08 -5.43
N LEU A 143 3.72 -7.77 -4.85
CA LEU A 143 3.98 -8.92 -3.98
C LEU A 143 4.54 -10.10 -4.76
N ASN A 144 3.99 -10.41 -5.93
CA ASN A 144 4.47 -11.49 -6.79
C ASN A 144 5.92 -11.25 -7.21
N LYS A 145 6.24 -10.02 -7.63
CA LYS A 145 7.62 -9.64 -7.95
C LYS A 145 8.60 -9.84 -6.78
N LEU A 146 8.18 -9.55 -5.55
CA LEU A 146 9.02 -9.80 -4.36
C LEU A 146 9.22 -11.30 -4.09
N ASN A 147 8.21 -12.12 -4.35
CA ASN A 147 8.33 -13.58 -4.23
C ASN A 147 9.28 -14.16 -5.28
N GLU A 148 9.16 -13.72 -6.53
CA GLU A 148 10.06 -14.11 -7.63
C GLU A 148 11.51 -13.79 -7.28
N GLU A 149 11.80 -12.56 -6.85
CA GLU A 149 13.15 -12.12 -6.45
C GLU A 149 13.73 -12.95 -5.29
N LYS A 150 12.89 -13.35 -4.33
CA LYS A 150 13.30 -14.22 -3.21
C LYS A 150 13.67 -15.62 -3.71
N ASN A 151 12.87 -16.20 -4.59
CA ASN A 151 13.12 -17.55 -5.11
C ASN A 151 14.41 -17.60 -5.95
N THR A 152 14.64 -16.61 -6.81
CA THR A 152 15.87 -16.52 -7.61
C THR A 152 17.12 -16.38 -6.74
N THR A 153 17.05 -15.61 -5.64
CA THR A 153 18.20 -15.46 -4.72
C THR A 153 18.55 -16.80 -4.06
N ASN A 154 17.52 -17.54 -3.62
CA ASN A 154 17.72 -18.85 -2.99
C ASN A 154 18.32 -19.88 -3.97
N GLU A 155 17.92 -19.88 -5.24
CA GLU A 155 18.47 -20.79 -6.26
C GLU A 155 19.96 -20.52 -6.55
N ILE A 156 20.38 -19.26 -6.57
CA ILE A 156 21.79 -18.87 -6.77
C ILE A 156 22.65 -19.30 -5.57
N ASP A 157 22.17 -19.09 -4.34
CA ASP A 157 22.89 -19.46 -3.12
C ASP A 157 23.04 -20.99 -2.98
N VAL A 158 22.03 -21.77 -3.38
CA VAL A 158 22.10 -23.24 -3.40
C VAL A 158 23.14 -23.70 -4.43
N ASN A 159 23.15 -23.13 -5.63
CA ASN A 159 24.13 -23.48 -6.68
C ASN A 159 25.56 -23.06 -6.32
N ALA A 160 25.76 -21.94 -5.61
CA ALA A 160 27.07 -21.51 -5.13
C ALA A 160 27.61 -22.45 -4.01
N SER A 161 26.73 -23.03 -3.20
CA SER A 161 27.10 -23.99 -2.15
C SER A 161 27.62 -25.32 -2.71
N PHE A 162 27.20 -25.73 -3.91
CA PHE A 162 27.66 -26.97 -4.56
C PHE A 162 29.08 -26.90 -5.15
N ASN A 163 29.72 -25.72 -5.15
CA ASN A 163 31.04 -25.52 -5.76
C ASN A 163 32.17 -25.28 -4.72
N ARG A 164 31.96 -25.66 -3.45
CA ARG A 164 32.98 -25.54 -2.38
C ARG A 164 34.08 -26.61 -2.43
N THR A 165 33.95 -27.63 -3.25
CA THR A 165 34.93 -28.74 -3.35
C THR A 165 36.16 -28.42 -4.19
N LYS A 166 36.26 -27.23 -4.82
CA LYS A 166 37.38 -26.85 -5.69
C LYS A 166 38.37 -25.84 -5.10
N TRP A 167 38.25 -25.48 -3.82
CA TRP A 167 39.05 -24.41 -3.19
C TRP A 167 40.04 -24.91 -2.13
N VAL A 168 40.43 -26.18 -2.15
CA VAL A 168 41.59 -26.64 -1.36
C VAL A 168 42.85 -26.40 -2.19
N THR A 169 43.31 -25.15 -2.23
CA THR A 169 44.70 -24.85 -2.62
C THR A 169 45.56 -24.96 -1.37
N ASN A 170 46.41 -25.98 -1.35
CA ASN A 170 47.41 -26.23 -0.32
C ASN A 170 48.41 -25.06 -0.30
N LEU A 171 48.51 -24.33 0.82
CA LEU A 171 49.39 -23.15 0.99
C LEU A 171 50.75 -23.48 1.62
N SER A 172 51.18 -24.75 1.69
CA SER A 172 52.39 -25.16 2.40
C SER A 172 53.68 -25.27 1.57
N SER A 173 53.81 -24.64 0.41
CA SER A 173 54.99 -24.83 -0.46
C SER A 173 55.76 -23.55 -0.87
N ARG A 174 55.73 -22.50 -0.05
CA ARG A 174 56.66 -21.36 -0.21
C ARG A 174 57.33 -20.99 1.11
N GLY A 175 58.34 -21.77 1.43
CA GLY A 175 59.26 -21.55 2.54
C GLY A 175 60.46 -22.47 2.38
N ASN A 176 61.37 -22.09 1.48
CA ASN A 176 62.84 -22.25 1.55
C ASN A 176 63.46 -21.65 0.29
#